data_AF-A0A9E3QC92-F1
#
_entry.id   AF-A0A9E3QC92-F1
#
_cell.length_a   1.000
_cell.length_b   1.000
_cell.length_c   1.000
_cell.angle_alpha   90.00
_cell.angle_beta   90.00
_cell.angle_gamma   90.00
#
_symmetry.space_group_name_H-M   'P 1'
#
loop_
_entity.id
_entity.type
_entity.pdbx_description
1 polymer ?
#
loop_
_entity_poly.entity_id
_entity_poly.type
_entity_poly.pdbx_seq_one_letter_code
_entity_poly.pdbx_strand_id
1 'polypeptide(L)'
;MADLTPYQQGIVKRYYKNFDAIKAQRLAELVTELYLAEGKKADRLWKQAAETLRVLEFPASRIDHLLTRRDPALLAGIIQELEARGH
;
A
#
# COMPACT_ATOMS: atom_id res chain seq x y z
N MET A 1 8.44 25.95 18.59
CA MET A 1 8.05 24.64 18.00
C MET A 1 6.71 24.31 18.62
N ALA A 2 5.64 24.19 17.83
CA ALA A 2 4.30 24.06 18.38
C ALA A 2 4.10 22.66 18.97
N ASP A 3 4.07 22.59 20.29
CA ASP A 3 3.76 21.37 21.03
C ASP A 3 2.33 20.95 20.72
N LEU A 4 2.17 19.89 19.91
CA LEU A 4 0.88 19.26 19.68
C LEU A 4 0.40 18.68 21.01
N THR A 5 -0.71 19.22 21.52
CA THR A 5 -1.35 18.74 22.76
C THR A 5 -1.71 17.25 22.63
N PRO A 6 -1.76 16.47 23.73
CA PRO A 6 -2.02 15.02 23.69
C PRO A 6 -3.29 14.63 22.91
N TYR A 7 -4.30 15.51 22.88
CA TYR A 7 -5.51 15.35 22.10
C TYR A 7 -5.27 15.48 20.57
N GLN A 8 -4.47 16.46 20.15
CA GLN A 8 -4.08 16.66 18.74
C GLN A 8 -3.20 15.50 18.23
N GLN A 9 -2.31 14.95 19.07
CA GLN A 9 -1.50 13.78 18.73
C GLN A 9 -2.36 12.54 18.43
N GLY A 10 -3.45 12.34 19.19
CA GLY A 10 -4.38 11.24 18.98
C GLY A 10 -5.12 11.33 17.63
N ILE A 11 -5.52 12.53 17.22
CA ILE A 11 -6.17 12.78 15.92
C ILE A 11 -5.20 12.52 14.77
N VAL A 12 -3.97 13.03 14.86
CA VAL A 12 -2.94 12.83 13.83
C VAL A 12 -2.58 11.34 13.68
N LYS A 13 -2.35 10.63 14.80
CA LYS A 13 -2.04 9.18 14.77
C LYS A 13 -3.20 8.36 14.21
N ARG A 14 -4.45 8.68 14.58
CA ARG A 14 -5.64 7.97 14.08
C ARG A 14 -5.91 8.28 12.60
N TYR A 15 -5.59 9.50 12.16
CA TYR A 15 -5.65 9.89 10.74
C TYR A 15 -4.68 9.06 9.89
N TYR A 16 -3.41 8.97 10.27
CA TYR A 16 -2.43 8.14 9.53
C TYR A 16 -2.76 6.64 9.59
N LYS A 17 -3.20 6.13 10.74
CA LYS A 17 -3.63 4.72 10.86
C LYS A 17 -4.81 4.38 9.95
N ASN A 18 -5.83 5.26 9.90
CA ASN A 18 -6.97 5.07 9.01
C ASN A 18 -6.57 5.25 7.54
N PHE A 19 -5.65 6.18 7.26
CA PHE A 19 -5.12 6.40 5.92
C PHE A 19 -4.40 5.16 5.38
N ASP A 20 -3.53 4.56 6.18
CA ASP A 20 -2.80 3.34 5.82
C ASP A 20 -3.76 2.16 5.61
N ALA A 21 -4.74 2.00 6.50
CA ALA A 21 -5.75 0.94 6.39
C ALA A 21 -6.58 1.05 5.10
N ILE A 22 -7.00 2.27 4.72
CA ILE A 22 -7.74 2.50 3.47
C ILE A 22 -6.89 2.11 2.25
N LYS A 23 -5.60 2.43 2.27
CA LYS A 23 -4.68 2.10 1.17
C LYS A 23 -4.34 0.61 1.12
N ALA A 24 -4.21 -0.07 2.26
CA ALA A 24 -4.04 -1.52 2.34
C ALA A 24 -5.26 -2.25 1.72
N GLN A 25 -6.48 -1.81 2.05
CA GLN A 25 -7.69 -2.33 1.43
C GLN A 25 -7.68 -2.15 -0.10
N ARG A 26 -7.26 -0.98 -0.58
CA ARG A 26 -7.12 -0.72 -2.02
C ARG A 26 -6.09 -1.64 -2.68
N LEU A 27 -4.98 -1.95 -2.02
CA LEU A 27 -3.99 -2.90 -2.53
C LEU A 27 -4.58 -4.32 -2.65
N ALA A 28 -5.42 -4.74 -1.69
CA ALA A 28 -6.07 -6.05 -1.72
C ALA A 28 -7.05 -6.20 -2.91
N GLU A 29 -7.78 -5.13 -3.23
CA GLU A 29 -8.60 -5.05 -4.44
C GLU A 29 -7.74 -5.22 -5.70
N LEU A 30 -6.63 -4.48 -5.79
CA LEU A 30 -5.71 -4.55 -6.92
C LEU A 30 -5.11 -5.95 -7.11
N VAL A 31 -4.78 -6.68 -6.03
CA VAL A 31 -4.33 -8.07 -6.11
C VAL A 31 -5.38 -8.95 -6.79
N THR A 32 -6.64 -8.84 -6.36
CA THR A 32 -7.74 -9.63 -6.91
C THR A 32 -7.95 -9.31 -8.39
N GLU A 33 -7.91 -8.03 -8.76
CA GLU A 33 -8.00 -7.62 -10.17
C GLU A 33 -6.81 -8.10 -11.01
N LEU A 34 -5.60 -8.11 -10.45
CA LEU A 34 -4.37 -8.54 -11.13
C LEU A 34 -4.38 -10.03 -11.47
N TYR A 35 -5.02 -10.88 -10.67
CA TYR A 35 -5.19 -12.30 -11.01
C TYR A 35 -6.07 -12.52 -12.24
N LEU A 36 -6.91 -11.56 -12.61
CA LEU A 36 -7.87 -11.66 -13.70
C LEU A 36 -7.51 -10.78 -14.90
N ALA A 37 -6.48 -9.94 -14.78
CA ALA A 37 -6.14 -8.94 -15.78
C ALA A 37 -4.91 -9.35 -16.58
N GLU A 38 -4.93 -9.03 -17.87
CA GLU A 38 -3.81 -9.25 -18.78
C GLU A 38 -3.51 -7.99 -19.61
N GLY A 39 -2.37 -8.01 -20.29
CA GLY A 39 -1.92 -6.96 -21.21
C GLY A 39 -1.98 -5.55 -20.61
N LYS A 40 -2.55 -4.61 -21.37
CA LYS A 40 -2.62 -3.19 -20.98
C LYS A 40 -3.42 -2.95 -19.68
N LYS A 41 -4.36 -3.83 -19.33
CA LYS A 41 -5.11 -3.70 -18.08
C LYS A 41 -4.19 -4.03 -16.89
N ALA A 42 -3.46 -5.15 -16.96
CA ALA A 42 -2.49 -5.53 -15.94
C ALA A 42 -1.42 -4.46 -15.75
N ASP A 43 -0.90 -3.87 -16.83
CA ASP A 43 0.07 -2.76 -16.75
C ASP A 43 -0.44 -1.56 -15.93
N ARG A 44 -1.71 -1.19 -16.10
CA ARG A 44 -2.33 -0.08 -15.35
C ARG A 44 -2.50 -0.43 -13.89
N LEU A 45 -2.91 -1.66 -13.58
CA LEU A 45 -3.05 -2.13 -12.19
C LEU A 45 -1.70 -2.17 -11.47
N TRP A 46 -0.64 -2.64 -12.14
CA TRP A 46 0.71 -2.61 -11.58
C TRP A 46 1.21 -1.19 -11.29
N LYS A 47 0.91 -0.23 -12.16
CA LYS A 47 1.21 1.19 -11.91
C LYS A 47 0.46 1.71 -10.68
N GLN A 48 -0.84 1.43 -10.57
CA GLN A 48 -1.64 1.84 -9.41
C GLN A 48 -1.14 1.20 -8.10
N ALA A 49 -0.73 -0.06 -8.13
CA ALA A 49 -0.16 -0.75 -6.97
C ALA A 49 1.14 -0.06 -6.53
N ALA A 50 2.05 0.22 -7.46
CA ALA A 50 3.30 0.92 -7.17
C ALA A 50 3.08 2.35 -6.64
N GLU A 51 2.15 3.11 -7.22
CA GLU A 51 1.78 4.45 -6.73
C GLU A 51 1.22 4.39 -5.31
N THR A 52 0.35 3.42 -5.03
CA THR A 52 -0.23 3.22 -3.69
C THR A 52 0.86 2.86 -2.67
N LEU A 53 1.80 1.97 -3.02
CA LEU A 53 2.93 1.63 -2.17
C LEU A 53 3.87 2.81 -1.91
N ARG A 54 4.10 3.69 -2.90
CA ARG A 54 4.89 4.93 -2.70
C ARG A 54 4.20 5.90 -1.74
N VAL A 55 2.88 6.04 -1.84
CA VAL A 55 2.08 6.87 -0.91
C VAL A 55 2.15 6.33 0.52
N LEU A 56 2.29 5.00 0.67
CA LEU A 56 2.53 4.34 1.96
C LEU A 56 3.99 4.35 2.40
N GLU A 57 4.85 5.12 1.72
CA GLU A 57 6.28 5.22 2.00
C GLU A 57 7.00 3.85 2.01
N PHE A 58 6.49 2.88 1.25
CA PHE A 58 7.09 1.56 1.16
C PHE A 58 8.45 1.63 0.43
N PRO A 59 9.47 0.83 0.82
CA PRO A 59 10.80 0.95 0.25
C PRO A 59 10.83 0.81 -1.28
N ALA A 60 11.37 1.82 -1.97
CA ALA A 60 11.40 1.89 -3.43
C ALA A 60 12.05 0.66 -4.09
N SER A 61 13.14 0.13 -3.52
CA SER A 61 13.80 -1.09 -4.00
C SER A 61 12.88 -2.31 -4.01
N ARG A 62 11.95 -2.41 -3.05
CA ARG A 62 10.96 -3.49 -3.00
C ARG A 62 9.83 -3.28 -4.00
N ILE A 63 9.44 -2.02 -4.24
CA ILE A 63 8.49 -1.67 -5.32
C ILE A 63 9.09 -2.03 -6.68
N ASP A 64 10.37 -1.74 -6.92
CA ASP A 64 11.05 -2.08 -8.17
C ASP A 64 11.16 -3.60 -8.36
N HIS A 65 11.48 -4.33 -7.29
CA HIS A 65 11.46 -5.80 -7.32
C HIS A 65 10.06 -6.34 -7.66
N LEU A 66 9.02 -5.78 -7.04
CA LEU A 66 7.63 -6.14 -7.31
C LEU A 66 7.27 -5.88 -8.79
N LEU A 67 7.60 -4.71 -9.32
CA LEU A 67 7.32 -4.35 -10.71
C LEU A 67 8.14 -5.14 -11.74
N THR A 68 9.29 -5.68 -11.33
CA THR A 68 10.10 -6.59 -12.16
C THR A 68 9.49 -7.98 -12.19
N ARG A 69 9.02 -8.49 -11.04
CA ARG A 69 8.41 -9.81 -10.93
C ARG A 69 6.99 -9.86 -11.49
N ARG A 70 6.21 -8.80 -11.28
CA ARG A 70 4.79 -8.70 -11.61
C ARG A 70 3.98 -9.91 -11.16
N ASP A 71 4.27 -10.36 -9.94
CA ASP A 71 3.62 -11.50 -9.32
C ASP A 71 2.57 -11.02 -8.31
N PRO A 72 1.26 -11.27 -8.52
CA PRO A 72 0.21 -10.90 -7.59
C PRO A 72 0.39 -11.51 -6.18
N ALA A 73 1.02 -12.68 -6.07
CA ALA A 73 1.30 -13.30 -4.77
C ALA A 73 2.34 -12.51 -3.97
N LEU A 74 3.33 -11.92 -4.65
CA LEU A 74 4.31 -11.04 -4.02
C LEU A 74 3.66 -9.76 -3.47
N LEU A 75 2.70 -9.18 -4.21
CA LEU A 75 1.92 -8.03 -3.72
C LEU A 75 1.07 -8.41 -2.51
N ALA A 76 0.43 -9.58 -2.51
CA ALA A 76 -0.32 -10.08 -1.36
C ALA A 76 0.55 -10.21 -0.10
N GLY A 77 1.78 -10.73 -0.23
CA GLY A 77 2.73 -10.80 0.88
C GLY A 77 3.14 -9.43 1.43
N ILE A 78 3.28 -8.41 0.56
CA ILE A 78 3.55 -7.03 0.99
C ILE A 78 2.37 -6.47 1.78
N ILE A 79 1.12 -6.74 1.38
CA ILE A 79 -0.07 -6.28 2.11
C ILE A 79 -0.11 -6.89 3.51
N GLN A 80 0.14 -8.20 3.65
CA GLN A 80 0.19 -8.86 4.95
C GLN A 80 1.25 -8.24 5.88
N GLU A 81 2.40 -7.86 5.32
CA GLU A 81 3.45 -7.17 6.08
C GLU A 81 3.03 -5.77 6.53
N LEU A 82 2.33 -5.02 5.67
CA LEU A 82 1.79 -3.69 6.01
C LEU A 82 0.73 -3.79 7.11
N GLU A 83 -0.17 -4.77 7.03
CA GLU A 83 -1.17 -5.03 8.05
C GLU A 83 -0.51 -5.39 9.40
N ALA A 84 0.48 -6.29 9.38
CA ALA A 84 1.21 -6.68 10.59
C ALA A 84 1.95 -5.52 11.27
N ARG A 85 2.42 -4.52 10.51
CA ARG A 85 3.09 -3.32 11.03
C ARG A 85 2.11 -2.26 11.56
N GLY A 86 0.86 -2.28 11.12
CA GLY A 86 -0.19 -1.34 11.55
C GLY A 86 -0.90 -1.69 12.87
N HIS A 87 -0.56 -2.85 13.46
CA HIS A 87 -1.08 -3.35 14.73
C HIS A 87 -0.26 -2.92 15.94
#